data_AF-A0A396K7E9-F1
#
_entry.id   AF-A0A396K7E9-F1
#
_cell.length_a   1.000
_cell.length_b   1.000
_cell.length_c   1.000
_cell.angle_alpha   90.00
_cell.angle_beta   90.00
_cell.angle_gamma   90.00
#
_symmetry.space_group_name_H-M   'P 1'
#
loop_
_entity.id
_entity.type
_entity.pdbx_description
1 polymer ?
#
loop_
_entity_poly.entity_id
_entity_poly.type
_entity_poly.pdbx_seq_one_letter_code
_entity_poly.pdbx_strand_id
1 'polypeptide(L)'
;MNNNPKSDTTSINISEPEISAYTKNLFTVSNQQIIGKTNPFNGERAFVLCSLEQLIGLLSFTTINDQMIIQHTKNLLRSSNGINEYQTFLNYMSPSQSITERALSFPKLTTSERQIINELLISNYNEYLMKSDYVRCCYSAMNAFLVTAYCIITRGIDVSISDIDITVDIYDTVQNITLNTTNSPNKAIYIDWHSTNRINDLYMLYKTQYCGLTDASILDLVSADVIEEEYYLKDDRFTIAPSILMKQYLSIIEREVNEIIQLSGLENIPKKHLNWYDMKNLVRKRGINIDFLPYKLYEPLDELYQFRNSSMHGETDISKEDYEILCKYKNQELFKGLSIKKLELSNTILHPTVDEIANFIGLPKKP
;
A
#
# COMPACT_ATOMS: atom_id res chain seq x y z
N MET A 1 30.88 14.65 17.46
CA MET A 1 30.03 15.30 18.49
C MET A 1 29.53 16.62 17.92
N ASN A 2 28.37 16.60 17.27
CA ASN A 2 27.61 17.81 16.93
C ASN A 2 26.33 17.73 17.75
N ASN A 3 26.33 18.39 18.90
CA ASN A 3 25.13 18.61 19.68
C ASN A 3 24.33 19.72 18.98
N ASN A 4 23.47 19.34 18.04
CA ASN A 4 22.34 20.19 17.71
C ASN A 4 21.46 20.28 18.96
N PRO A 5 21.03 21.48 19.38
CA PRO A 5 20.10 21.61 20.48
C PRO A 5 18.82 20.88 20.07
N LYS A 6 18.38 19.93 20.91
CA LYS A 6 17.01 19.43 20.85
C LYS A 6 16.12 20.66 20.95
N SER A 7 15.55 21.10 19.82
CA SER A 7 14.39 21.97 19.87
C SER A 7 13.36 21.26 20.72
N ASP A 8 12.74 21.96 21.67
CA ASP A 8 11.62 21.44 22.45
C ASP A 8 10.44 21.14 21.50
N THR A 9 10.52 20.03 20.77
CA THR A 9 9.42 19.46 20.00
C THR A 9 8.49 18.84 21.02
N THR A 10 7.44 19.57 21.38
CA THR A 10 6.28 18.99 22.05
C THR A 10 5.56 18.07 21.06
N SER A 11 5.14 16.89 21.52
CA SER A 11 4.36 15.96 20.71
C SER A 11 2.94 15.84 21.25
N ILE A 12 1.98 15.74 20.36
CA ILE A 12 0.59 15.41 20.67
C ILE A 12 0.40 13.95 20.30
N ASN A 13 0.08 13.12 21.29
CA ASN A 13 -0.21 11.70 21.06
C ASN A 13 -1.72 11.46 21.05
N ILE A 14 -2.21 10.67 20.09
CA ILE A 14 -3.54 10.08 20.07
C ILE A 14 -3.37 8.56 20.19
N SER A 15 -3.68 8.05 21.38
CA SER A 15 -3.47 6.66 21.76
C SER A 15 -4.54 5.71 21.19
N GLU A 16 -4.26 4.40 21.17
CA GLU A 16 -5.20 3.35 20.72
C GLU A 16 -6.59 3.45 21.40
N PRO A 17 -6.72 3.69 22.72
CA PRO A 17 -8.03 3.87 23.34
C PRO A 17 -8.77 5.13 22.86
N GLU A 18 -8.05 6.22 22.59
CA GLU A 18 -8.63 7.44 22.03
C GLU A 18 -9.08 7.23 20.58
N ILE A 19 -8.25 6.57 19.76
CA ILE A 19 -8.59 6.19 18.39
C ILE A 19 -9.85 5.33 18.40
N SER A 20 -9.90 4.31 19.25
CA SER A 20 -11.08 3.45 19.42
C SER A 20 -12.32 4.25 19.85
N ALA A 21 -12.17 5.23 20.73
CA ALA A 21 -13.28 6.09 21.15
C ALA A 21 -13.77 6.99 20.02
N TYR A 22 -12.87 7.60 19.26
CA TYR A 22 -13.22 8.46 18.12
C TYR A 22 -13.85 7.65 16.98
N THR A 23 -13.34 6.45 16.71
CA THR A 23 -13.81 5.60 15.60
C THR A 23 -14.95 4.67 15.98
N LYS A 24 -15.44 4.73 17.22
CA LYS A 24 -16.61 3.96 17.63
C LYS A 24 -17.83 4.37 16.79
N ASN A 25 -18.45 3.37 16.16
CA ASN A 25 -19.68 3.50 15.36
C ASN A 25 -19.62 4.65 14.34
N LEU A 26 -18.49 4.79 13.61
CA LEU A 26 -18.29 5.85 12.61
C LEU A 26 -19.46 5.97 11.62
N PHE A 27 -19.98 4.83 11.19
CA PHE A 27 -21.06 4.75 10.25
C PHE A 27 -21.90 3.49 10.47
N THR A 28 -23.06 3.47 9.84
CA THR A 28 -23.87 2.27 9.63
C THR A 28 -24.10 2.09 8.15
N VAL A 29 -24.30 0.84 7.73
CA VAL A 29 -24.64 0.53 6.33
C VAL A 29 -26.11 0.19 6.25
N SER A 30 -26.85 0.91 5.41
CA SER A 30 -28.26 0.64 5.12
C SER A 30 -28.47 0.68 3.62
N ASN A 31 -29.01 -0.39 3.03
CA ASN A 31 -29.24 -0.49 1.59
C ASN A 31 -28.02 -0.12 0.72
N GLN A 32 -26.83 -0.59 1.11
CA GLN A 32 -25.53 -0.26 0.47
C GLN A 32 -25.14 1.23 0.53
N GLN A 33 -25.86 2.05 1.29
CA GLN A 33 -25.51 3.43 1.58
C GLN A 33 -24.85 3.52 2.95
N ILE A 34 -23.84 4.37 3.03
CA ILE A 34 -23.12 4.65 4.26
C ILE A 34 -23.80 5.83 4.93
N ILE A 35 -24.22 5.62 6.17
CA ILE A 35 -24.83 6.65 7.01
C ILE A 35 -23.83 6.94 8.12
N GLY A 36 -23.07 8.02 7.96
CA GLY A 36 -22.12 8.51 8.96
C GLY A 36 -22.81 8.99 10.23
N LYS A 37 -22.10 8.98 11.36
CA LYS A 37 -22.62 9.48 12.64
C LYS A 37 -22.66 11.00 12.73
N THR A 38 -21.87 11.70 11.91
CA THR A 38 -21.75 13.15 11.96
C THR A 38 -22.75 13.85 11.04
N ASN A 39 -23.42 14.89 11.55
CA ASN A 39 -24.32 15.72 10.75
C ASN A 39 -23.53 16.86 10.06
N PRO A 40 -23.45 16.91 8.71
CA PRO A 40 -22.67 17.90 7.98
C PRO A 40 -23.21 19.34 8.09
N PHE A 41 -24.43 19.54 8.58
CA PHE A 41 -25.01 20.87 8.83
C PHE A 41 -24.54 21.51 10.15
N ASN A 42 -23.70 20.82 10.93
CA ASN A 42 -23.14 21.31 12.20
C ASN A 42 -21.76 22.00 12.04
N GLY A 43 -21.53 22.68 10.92
CA GLY A 43 -20.30 23.42 10.64
C GLY A 43 -19.28 22.67 9.78
N GLU A 44 -18.26 23.40 9.33
CA GLU A 44 -17.26 22.92 8.36
C GLU A 44 -16.52 21.66 8.85
N ARG A 45 -16.14 21.63 10.13
CA ARG A 45 -15.50 20.45 10.73
C ARG A 45 -16.39 19.21 10.64
N ALA A 46 -17.69 19.36 10.92
CA ALA A 46 -18.65 18.27 10.86
C ALA A 46 -18.85 17.77 9.42
N PHE A 47 -18.80 18.67 8.43
CA PHE A 47 -18.82 18.31 7.01
C PHE A 47 -17.61 17.48 6.59
N VAL A 48 -16.40 17.85 7.04
CA VAL A 48 -15.19 17.07 6.76
C VAL A 48 -15.24 15.70 7.46
N LEU A 49 -15.63 15.64 8.73
CA LEU A 49 -15.80 14.37 9.45
C LEU A 49 -16.82 13.45 8.76
N CYS A 50 -17.96 14.00 8.32
CA CYS A 50 -18.96 13.24 7.56
C CYS A 50 -18.38 12.68 6.26
N SER A 51 -17.57 13.46 5.53
CA SER A 51 -16.93 13.01 4.30
C SER A 51 -15.88 11.93 4.54
N LEU A 52 -15.12 12.03 5.63
CA LEU A 52 -14.19 10.98 6.06
C LEU A 52 -14.93 9.69 6.47
N GLU A 53 -16.05 9.80 7.18
CA GLU A 53 -16.92 8.67 7.51
C GLU A 53 -17.43 7.94 6.25
N GLN A 54 -17.82 8.70 5.22
CA GLN A 54 -18.19 8.13 3.92
C GLN A 54 -17.03 7.37 3.27
N LEU A 55 -15.83 7.97 3.22
CA LEU A 55 -14.65 7.34 2.62
C LEU A 55 -14.24 6.05 3.34
N ILE A 56 -14.17 6.09 4.67
CA ILE A 56 -13.87 4.90 5.51
C ILE A 56 -14.95 3.82 5.28
N GLY A 57 -16.22 4.21 5.21
CA GLY A 57 -17.30 3.29 4.88
C GLY A 57 -17.17 2.66 3.50
N LEU A 58 -16.80 3.42 2.47
CA LEU A 58 -16.66 2.92 1.10
C LEU A 58 -15.53 1.89 0.97
N LEU A 59 -14.45 2.07 1.74
CA LEU A 59 -13.33 1.11 1.81
C LEU A 59 -13.68 -0.16 2.61
N SER A 60 -14.75 -0.15 3.41
CA SER A 60 -15.18 -1.32 4.18
C SER A 60 -15.96 -2.37 3.35
N PHE A 61 -16.35 -2.03 2.12
CA PHE A 61 -17.08 -2.94 1.24
C PHE A 61 -16.15 -3.94 0.54
N THR A 62 -16.66 -5.14 0.30
CA THR A 62 -15.95 -6.18 -0.47
C THR A 62 -15.75 -5.80 -1.93
N THR A 63 -16.72 -5.07 -2.51
CA THR A 63 -16.61 -4.44 -3.82
C THR A 63 -16.45 -2.94 -3.62
N ILE A 64 -15.25 -2.45 -3.88
CA ILE A 64 -14.86 -1.06 -3.63
C ILE A 64 -15.38 -0.18 -4.75
N ASN A 65 -15.97 0.97 -4.39
CA ASN A 65 -16.45 1.96 -5.35
C ASN A 65 -15.42 3.08 -5.51
N ASP A 66 -14.38 2.79 -6.32
CA ASP A 66 -13.25 3.70 -6.53
C ASP A 66 -13.64 5.05 -7.11
N GLN A 67 -14.66 5.08 -7.97
CA GLN A 67 -15.17 6.34 -8.53
C GLN A 67 -15.66 7.28 -7.42
N MET A 68 -16.46 6.76 -6.48
CA MET A 68 -16.95 7.55 -5.35
C MET A 68 -15.80 7.93 -4.42
N ILE A 69 -14.86 7.02 -4.13
CA ILE A 69 -13.71 7.30 -3.26
C ILE A 69 -12.86 8.43 -3.85
N ILE A 70 -12.54 8.37 -5.14
CA ILE A 70 -11.79 9.41 -5.86
C ILE A 70 -12.53 10.75 -5.79
N GLN A 71 -13.85 10.75 -6.03
CA GLN A 71 -14.63 11.98 -6.01
C GLN A 71 -14.69 12.61 -4.61
N HIS A 72 -14.94 11.82 -3.56
CA HIS A 72 -14.96 12.30 -2.19
C HIS A 72 -13.58 12.78 -1.73
N THR A 73 -12.51 12.09 -2.11
CA THR A 73 -11.12 12.50 -1.85
C THR A 73 -10.82 13.85 -2.51
N LYS A 74 -11.23 14.06 -3.77
CA LYS A 74 -11.08 15.35 -4.47
C LYS A 74 -11.84 16.49 -3.79
N ASN A 75 -13.06 16.24 -3.30
CA ASN A 75 -13.84 17.25 -2.60
C ASN A 75 -13.20 17.64 -1.27
N LEU A 76 -12.65 16.67 -0.52
CA LEU A 76 -11.92 16.97 0.70
C LEU A 76 -10.58 17.70 0.44
N LEU A 77 -9.87 17.38 -0.64
CA LEU A 77 -8.70 18.15 -1.10
C LEU A 77 -9.07 19.59 -1.50
N ARG A 78 -10.30 19.85 -1.98
CA ARG A 78 -10.77 21.23 -2.17
C ARG A 78 -11.08 21.91 -0.83
N SER A 79 -11.62 21.15 0.11
CA SER A 79 -11.94 21.62 1.47
C SER A 79 -10.67 21.99 2.27
N SER A 80 -9.53 21.35 2.00
CA SER A 80 -8.25 21.77 2.60
C SER A 80 -7.81 23.16 2.13
N ASN A 81 -8.26 23.63 0.97
CA ASN A 81 -7.89 24.95 0.43
C ASN A 81 -8.78 26.10 0.93
N GLY A 82 -9.89 25.82 1.61
CA GLY A 82 -10.77 26.84 2.18
C GLY A 82 -12.21 26.39 2.33
N ILE A 83 -13.06 27.31 2.81
CA ILE A 83 -14.47 27.03 3.14
C ILE A 83 -15.40 26.89 1.92
N ASN A 84 -14.92 27.24 0.72
CA ASN A 84 -15.75 27.34 -0.49
C ASN A 84 -16.47 26.03 -0.83
N GLU A 85 -15.82 24.89 -0.64
CA GLU A 85 -16.44 23.57 -0.86
C GLU A 85 -17.62 23.36 0.11
N TYR A 86 -17.45 23.72 1.39
CA TYR A 86 -18.53 23.62 2.38
C TYR A 86 -19.68 24.59 2.10
N GLN A 87 -19.39 25.83 1.69
CA GLN A 87 -20.40 26.79 1.27
C GLN A 87 -21.19 26.28 0.06
N THR A 88 -20.50 25.68 -0.91
CA THR A 88 -21.12 25.06 -2.08
C THR A 88 -22.05 23.93 -1.66
N PHE A 89 -21.60 23.04 -0.77
CA PHE A 89 -22.46 21.99 -0.19
C PHE A 89 -23.72 22.58 0.45
N LEU A 90 -23.59 23.59 1.32
CA LEU A 90 -24.75 24.21 1.98
C LEU A 90 -25.72 24.83 0.97
N ASN A 91 -25.22 25.47 -0.09
CA ASN A 91 -26.07 26.08 -1.11
C ASN A 91 -26.96 25.05 -1.84
N TYR A 92 -26.47 23.83 -2.06
CA TYR A 92 -27.21 22.79 -2.76
C TYR A 92 -28.01 21.88 -1.83
N MET A 93 -27.52 21.63 -0.61
CA MET A 93 -28.02 20.56 0.25
C MET A 93 -28.71 21.07 1.51
N SER A 94 -28.52 22.34 1.90
CA SER A 94 -29.15 22.88 3.10
C SER A 94 -30.66 23.00 2.93
N PRO A 95 -31.46 22.49 3.87
CA PRO A 95 -32.92 22.51 3.75
C PRO A 95 -33.55 23.88 4.04
N SER A 96 -32.81 24.82 4.65
CA SER A 96 -33.28 26.19 4.90
C SER A 96 -32.14 27.19 5.07
N GLN A 97 -32.43 28.48 4.83
CA GLN A 97 -31.48 29.57 5.07
C GLN A 97 -31.05 29.65 6.55
N SER A 98 -31.97 29.43 7.49
CA SER A 98 -31.65 29.43 8.92
C SER A 98 -30.64 28.35 9.32
N ILE A 99 -30.69 27.19 8.68
CA ILE A 99 -29.71 26.11 8.89
C ILE A 99 -28.37 26.51 8.28
N THR A 100 -28.36 27.13 7.09
CA THR A 100 -27.14 27.65 6.46
C THR A 100 -26.45 28.69 7.34
N GLU A 101 -27.19 29.68 7.85
CA GLU A 101 -26.64 30.74 8.72
C GLU A 101 -26.07 30.16 10.02
N ARG A 102 -26.79 29.23 10.66
CA ARG A 102 -26.30 28.53 11.84
C ARG A 102 -25.06 27.70 11.53
N ALA A 103 -25.05 26.94 10.45
CA ALA A 103 -23.93 26.11 10.03
C ALA A 103 -22.65 26.94 9.82
N LEU A 104 -22.78 28.11 9.18
CA LEU A 104 -21.66 29.03 8.94
C LEU A 104 -21.20 29.80 10.18
N SER A 105 -21.99 29.82 11.25
CA SER A 105 -21.61 30.47 12.51
C SER A 105 -20.64 29.63 13.37
N PHE A 106 -20.52 28.34 13.10
CA PHE A 106 -19.60 27.47 13.82
C PHE A 106 -18.13 27.74 13.47
N PRO A 107 -17.17 27.41 14.37
CA PRO A 107 -15.75 27.54 14.08
C PRO A 107 -15.34 26.78 12.81
N LYS A 108 -14.53 27.44 12.00
CA LYS A 108 -13.94 26.88 10.79
C LYS A 108 -12.81 25.91 11.14
N LEU A 109 -12.37 25.15 10.13
CA LEU A 109 -11.12 24.40 10.24
C LEU A 109 -9.94 25.36 10.39
N THR A 110 -9.01 25.00 11.27
CA THR A 110 -7.76 25.71 11.50
C THR A 110 -6.84 25.57 10.28
N THR A 111 -5.82 26.43 10.18
CA THR A 111 -4.80 26.32 9.14
C THR A 111 -4.06 24.98 9.23
N SER A 112 -3.76 24.53 10.45
CA SER A 112 -3.10 23.24 10.68
C SER A 112 -3.96 22.05 10.27
N GLU A 113 -5.25 22.04 10.64
CA GLU A 113 -6.19 20.98 10.23
C GLU A 113 -6.27 20.87 8.71
N ARG A 114 -6.34 22.01 8.01
CA ARG A 114 -6.34 22.05 6.55
C ARG A 114 -5.08 21.46 5.94
N GLN A 115 -3.91 21.84 6.45
CA GLN A 115 -2.64 21.31 5.97
C GLN A 115 -2.54 19.79 6.20
N ILE A 116 -2.95 19.30 7.37
CA ILE A 116 -2.94 17.87 7.68
C ILE A 116 -3.88 17.09 6.75
N ILE A 117 -5.12 17.58 6.55
CA ILE A 117 -6.07 16.96 5.62
C ILE A 117 -5.47 16.89 4.22
N ASN A 118 -4.80 17.95 3.77
CA ASN A 118 -4.19 17.99 2.45
C ASN A 118 -3.15 16.88 2.28
N GLU A 119 -2.20 16.76 3.21
CA GLU A 119 -1.09 15.80 3.10
C GLU A 119 -1.55 14.33 3.23
N LEU A 120 -2.52 14.06 4.11
CA LEU A 120 -3.07 12.71 4.25
C LEU A 120 -3.88 12.30 3.01
N LEU A 121 -4.69 13.20 2.45
CA LEU A 121 -5.53 12.87 1.31
C LEU A 121 -4.79 12.89 -0.02
N ILE A 122 -3.73 13.67 -0.17
CA ILE A 122 -2.92 13.63 -1.38
C ILE A 122 -2.19 12.28 -1.49
N SER A 123 -1.78 11.70 -0.36
CA SER A 123 -1.24 10.34 -0.30
C SER A 123 -2.25 9.32 -0.83
N ASN A 124 -3.51 9.37 -0.36
CA ASN A 124 -4.57 8.51 -0.86
C ASN A 124 -4.91 8.75 -2.34
N TYR A 125 -4.87 10.00 -2.79
CA TYR A 125 -5.12 10.32 -4.19
C TYR A 125 -3.99 9.80 -5.09
N ASN A 126 -2.74 9.90 -4.65
CA ASN A 126 -1.56 9.42 -5.36
C ASN A 126 -1.54 7.90 -5.52
N GLU A 127 -2.13 7.15 -4.59
CA GLU A 127 -2.30 5.70 -4.73
C GLU A 127 -3.00 5.33 -6.06
N TYR A 128 -4.04 6.08 -6.42
CA TYR A 128 -4.71 5.92 -7.72
C TYR A 128 -3.86 6.41 -8.89
N LEU A 129 -3.15 7.53 -8.74
CA LEU A 129 -2.36 8.11 -9.83
C LEU A 129 -1.13 7.28 -10.20
N MET A 130 -0.54 6.58 -9.22
CA MET A 130 0.66 5.76 -9.40
C MET A 130 0.36 4.30 -9.76
N LYS A 131 -0.92 3.95 -9.86
CA LYS A 131 -1.34 2.59 -10.19
C LYS A 131 -0.94 2.18 -11.60
N SER A 132 -0.65 0.89 -11.76
CA SER A 132 -0.48 0.22 -13.05
C SER A 132 -1.47 -0.95 -13.20
N ASP A 133 -1.48 -1.57 -14.38
CA ASP A 133 -2.32 -2.75 -14.65
C ASP A 133 -1.90 -4.00 -13.86
N TYR A 134 -0.70 -3.97 -13.27
CA TYR A 134 -0.10 -5.11 -12.55
C TYR A 134 0.00 -4.92 -11.03
N VAL A 135 -0.39 -3.74 -10.53
CA VAL A 135 -0.32 -3.37 -9.11
C VAL A 135 -1.72 -3.01 -8.62
N ARG A 136 -2.15 -3.50 -7.46
CA ARG A 136 -3.43 -3.10 -6.82
C ARG A 136 -3.25 -1.86 -5.96
N CYS A 137 -4.31 -1.09 -5.77
CA CYS A 137 -4.32 -0.06 -4.73
C CYS A 137 -4.20 -0.71 -3.33
N CYS A 138 -3.43 -0.08 -2.45
CA CYS A 138 -3.30 -0.43 -1.05
C CYS A 138 -4.44 0.19 -0.22
N TYR A 139 -5.63 -0.42 -0.30
CA TYR A 139 -6.82 0.10 0.38
C TYR A 139 -6.71 0.12 1.91
N SER A 140 -5.92 -0.79 2.50
CA SER A 140 -5.67 -0.83 3.94
C SER A 140 -4.85 0.39 4.40
N ALA A 141 -3.79 0.75 3.66
CA ALA A 141 -3.03 1.98 3.88
C ALA A 141 -3.90 3.23 3.69
N MET A 142 -4.70 3.27 2.61
CA MET A 142 -5.63 4.37 2.38
C MET A 142 -6.60 4.57 3.56
N ASN A 143 -7.14 3.47 4.10
CA ASN A 143 -8.04 3.50 5.24
C ASN A 143 -7.35 4.04 6.50
N ALA A 144 -6.12 3.62 6.77
CA ALA A 144 -5.35 4.10 7.90
C ALA A 144 -5.07 5.62 7.82
N PHE A 145 -4.74 6.16 6.64
CA PHE A 145 -4.62 7.61 6.46
C PHE A 145 -5.95 8.35 6.72
N LEU A 146 -7.08 7.78 6.30
CA LEU A 146 -8.41 8.36 6.57
C LEU A 146 -8.78 8.32 8.04
N VAL A 147 -8.51 7.21 8.73
CA VAL A 147 -8.71 7.07 10.18
C VAL A 147 -7.84 8.06 10.94
N THR A 148 -6.59 8.22 10.53
CA THR A 148 -5.67 9.23 11.09
C THR A 148 -6.22 10.64 10.91
N ALA A 149 -6.64 11.01 9.68
CA ALA A 149 -7.28 12.30 9.42
C ALA A 149 -8.52 12.50 10.31
N TYR A 150 -9.38 11.48 10.41
CA TYR A 150 -10.59 11.51 11.22
C TYR A 150 -10.29 11.80 12.70
N CYS A 151 -9.32 11.08 13.27
CA CYS A 151 -8.93 11.25 14.68
C CYS A 151 -8.36 12.64 14.95
N ILE A 152 -7.51 13.15 14.06
CA ILE A 152 -6.91 14.48 14.19
C ILE A 152 -7.98 15.58 14.13
N ILE A 153 -8.90 15.50 13.16
CA ILE A 153 -9.98 16.48 13.02
C ILE A 153 -10.99 16.39 14.18
N THR A 154 -11.23 15.18 14.70
CA THR A 154 -12.07 15.00 15.90
C THR A 154 -11.41 15.62 17.13
N ARG A 155 -10.09 15.52 17.26
CA ARG A 155 -9.32 16.10 18.38
C ARG A 155 -9.33 17.63 18.38
N GLY A 156 -9.31 18.24 17.19
CA GLY A 156 -9.26 19.69 17.00
C GLY A 156 -7.87 20.25 17.25
N ILE A 157 -7.03 20.28 16.22
CA ILE A 157 -5.63 20.72 16.33
C ILE A 157 -5.48 22.18 15.87
N ASP A 158 -4.94 23.04 16.73
CA ASP A 158 -4.69 24.46 16.44
C ASP A 158 -3.23 24.86 16.73
N VAL A 159 -2.30 23.96 16.42
CA VAL A 159 -0.85 24.19 16.51
C VAL A 159 -0.18 23.71 15.23
N SER A 160 0.96 24.30 14.87
CA SER A 160 1.69 23.89 13.66
C SER A 160 2.37 22.54 13.87
N ILE A 161 2.25 21.66 12.88
CA ILE A 161 2.77 20.29 12.91
C ILE A 161 3.93 20.18 11.91
N SER A 162 5.03 19.55 12.33
CA SER A 162 6.18 19.28 11.47
C SER A 162 6.02 17.98 10.70
N ASP A 163 5.56 16.95 11.41
CA ASP A 163 5.47 15.58 10.92
C ASP A 163 4.45 14.77 11.75
N ILE A 164 3.98 13.67 11.15
CA ILE A 164 2.98 12.77 11.70
C ILE A 164 3.55 11.35 11.66
N ASP A 165 3.72 10.74 12.83
CA ASP A 165 4.07 9.32 12.95
C ASP A 165 2.79 8.49 13.13
N ILE A 166 2.56 7.54 12.24
CA ILE A 166 1.44 6.60 12.30
C ILE A 166 2.00 5.21 12.61
N THR A 167 1.58 4.64 13.74
CA THR A 167 1.88 3.24 14.07
C THR A 167 0.67 2.37 13.78
N VAL A 168 0.86 1.27 13.06
CA VAL A 168 -0.19 0.30 12.70
C VAL A 168 0.13 -1.12 13.17
N ASP A 169 -0.91 -1.93 13.36
CA ASP A 169 -0.77 -3.35 13.64
C ASP A 169 -0.50 -4.18 12.36
N ILE A 170 -0.62 -5.51 12.47
CA ILE A 170 -0.43 -6.44 11.36
C ILE A 170 -1.59 -6.45 10.34
N TYR A 171 -2.63 -5.66 10.55
CA TYR A 171 -3.77 -5.53 9.65
C TYR A 171 -3.93 -4.09 9.15
N ASP A 172 -2.87 -3.27 9.26
CA ASP A 172 -2.86 -1.83 9.00
C ASP A 172 -3.89 -1.04 9.85
N THR A 173 -4.29 -1.58 11.01
CA THR A 173 -5.15 -0.87 11.95
C THR A 173 -4.32 0.12 12.74
N VAL A 174 -4.72 1.40 12.72
CA VAL A 174 -4.00 2.47 13.42
C VAL A 174 -4.04 2.26 14.93
N GLN A 175 -2.86 2.14 15.54
CA GLN A 175 -2.65 1.91 16.97
C GLN A 175 -2.24 3.20 17.70
N ASN A 176 -1.46 4.05 17.06
CA ASN A 176 -0.96 5.28 17.67
C ASN A 176 -0.71 6.35 16.60
N ILE A 177 -1.05 7.60 16.90
CA ILE A 177 -0.77 8.75 16.03
C ILE A 177 0.00 9.78 16.86
N THR A 178 1.23 10.10 16.46
CA THR A 178 2.02 11.16 17.08
C THR A 178 2.14 12.33 16.13
N LEU A 179 1.75 13.52 16.60
CA LEU A 179 1.91 14.78 15.88
C LEU A 179 3.05 15.55 16.52
N ASN A 180 4.16 15.68 15.82
CA ASN A 180 5.28 16.47 16.31
C ASN A 180 5.06 17.94 15.97
N THR A 181 5.12 18.81 16.98
CA THR A 181 4.78 20.23 16.81
C THR A 181 6.01 21.06 16.49
N THR A 182 5.78 22.17 15.80
CA THR A 182 6.82 23.14 15.45
C THR A 182 6.33 24.56 15.70
N ASN A 183 7.24 25.44 16.10
CA ASN A 183 6.98 26.88 16.19
C ASN A 183 7.10 27.59 14.83
N SER A 184 7.62 26.91 13.82
CA SER A 184 7.78 27.42 12.45
C SER A 184 6.88 26.60 11.51
N PRO A 185 5.82 27.19 10.93
CA PRO A 185 4.94 26.48 10.01
C PRO A 185 5.74 25.92 8.84
N ASN A 186 5.72 24.60 8.68
CA ASN A 186 6.35 23.94 7.54
C ASN A 186 5.49 24.13 6.28
N LYS A 187 6.13 24.10 5.10
CA LYS A 187 5.41 24.12 3.82
C LYS A 187 4.69 22.79 3.53
N ALA A 188 5.20 21.69 4.07
CA ALA A 188 4.66 20.34 3.93
C ALA A 188 4.80 19.62 5.29
N ILE A 189 3.93 18.67 5.55
CA ILE A 189 4.00 17.80 6.74
C ILE A 189 4.51 16.45 6.27
N TYR A 190 5.59 15.97 6.88
CA TYR A 190 6.09 14.63 6.61
C TYR A 190 5.20 13.60 7.31
N ILE A 191 4.89 12.50 6.63
CA ILE A 191 4.09 11.43 7.20
C ILE A 191 4.95 10.17 7.23
N ASP A 192 5.29 9.73 8.44
CA ASP A 192 6.03 8.52 8.67
C ASP A 192 5.06 7.40 9.10
N TRP A 193 5.19 6.27 8.43
CA TRP A 193 4.37 5.09 8.65
C TRP A 193 5.23 3.96 9.22
N HIS A 194 4.75 3.36 10.30
CA HIS A 194 5.44 2.26 10.98
C HIS A 194 4.49 1.12 11.28
N SER A 195 4.75 -0.06 10.72
CA SER A 195 4.12 -1.28 11.22
C SER A 195 4.83 -1.78 12.47
N THR A 196 4.07 -2.30 13.42
CA THR A 196 4.60 -3.03 14.59
C THR A 196 5.31 -4.33 14.22
N ASN A 197 5.19 -4.80 12.96
CA ASN A 197 5.85 -5.99 12.45
C ASN A 197 6.37 -5.78 11.02
N ARG A 198 7.69 -5.78 10.85
CA ARG A 198 8.35 -5.52 9.56
C ARG A 198 8.04 -6.56 8.48
N ILE A 199 7.93 -7.85 8.83
CA ILE A 199 7.54 -8.90 7.88
C ILE A 199 6.12 -8.63 7.39
N ASN A 200 5.21 -8.26 8.29
CA ASN A 200 3.84 -7.97 7.88
C ASN A 200 3.74 -6.72 7.01
N ASP A 201 4.47 -5.66 7.35
CA ASP A 201 4.58 -4.42 6.57
C ASP A 201 4.91 -4.70 5.10
N LEU A 202 6.00 -5.44 4.88
CA LEU A 202 6.46 -5.82 3.56
C LEU A 202 5.51 -6.84 2.90
N TYR A 203 4.87 -7.71 3.66
CA TYR A 203 3.86 -8.63 3.15
C TYR A 203 2.67 -7.89 2.55
N MET A 204 2.12 -6.89 3.24
CA MET A 204 1.03 -6.08 2.71
C MET A 204 1.43 -5.33 1.45
N LEU A 205 2.64 -4.75 1.42
CA LEU A 205 3.20 -4.13 0.23
C LEU A 205 3.37 -5.13 -0.93
N TYR A 206 3.85 -6.33 -0.65
CA TYR A 206 4.12 -7.31 -1.70
C TYR A 206 2.82 -7.92 -2.25
N LYS A 207 1.76 -7.99 -1.45
CA LYS A 207 0.42 -8.36 -1.95
C LYS A 207 -0.12 -7.38 -2.98
N THR A 208 0.21 -6.10 -2.88
CA THR A 208 -0.22 -5.09 -3.85
C THR A 208 0.68 -5.04 -5.08
N GLN A 209 1.98 -5.31 -4.93
CA GLN A 209 2.96 -5.26 -6.02
C GLN A 209 3.09 -6.55 -6.83
N TYR A 210 2.95 -7.71 -6.17
CA TYR A 210 3.16 -9.03 -6.77
C TYR A 210 1.86 -9.85 -6.83
N CYS A 211 0.77 -9.22 -7.28
CA CYS A 211 -0.58 -9.79 -7.25
C CYS A 211 -0.77 -11.13 -7.99
N GLY A 212 0.14 -11.51 -8.89
CA GLY A 212 0.11 -12.81 -9.56
C GLY A 212 0.80 -13.93 -8.80
N LEU A 213 1.68 -13.62 -7.84
CA LEU A 213 2.33 -14.64 -7.01
C LEU A 213 1.34 -15.22 -5.99
N THR A 214 1.62 -16.44 -5.52
CA THR A 214 0.81 -17.02 -4.44
C THR A 214 1.09 -16.33 -3.10
N ASP A 215 0.10 -16.30 -2.21
CA ASP A 215 0.28 -15.76 -0.85
C ASP A 215 1.46 -16.42 -0.11
N ALA A 216 1.68 -17.73 -0.34
CA ALA A 216 2.80 -18.47 0.22
C ALA A 216 4.15 -17.99 -0.32
N SER A 217 4.26 -17.76 -1.64
CA SER A 217 5.49 -17.22 -2.24
C SER A 217 5.75 -15.78 -1.84
N ILE A 218 4.71 -14.97 -1.67
CA ILE A 218 4.83 -13.60 -1.17
C ILE A 218 5.41 -13.63 0.25
N LEU A 219 4.88 -14.48 1.13
CA LEU A 219 5.39 -14.60 2.51
C LEU A 219 6.85 -15.10 2.55
N ASP A 220 7.18 -16.10 1.74
CA ASP A 220 8.55 -16.61 1.62
C ASP A 220 9.50 -15.53 1.07
N LEU A 221 9.05 -14.74 0.09
CA LEU A 221 9.83 -13.68 -0.54
C LEU A 221 10.13 -12.56 0.46
N VAL A 222 9.11 -12.10 1.19
CA VAL A 222 9.29 -11.08 2.23
C VAL A 222 10.21 -11.58 3.33
N SER A 223 10.04 -12.83 3.77
CA SER A 223 10.93 -13.41 4.76
C SER A 223 12.37 -13.41 4.28
N ALA A 224 12.62 -13.78 3.03
CA ALA A 224 13.96 -13.77 2.44
C ALA A 224 14.54 -12.35 2.35
N ASP A 225 13.77 -11.36 1.89
CA ASP A 225 14.21 -9.97 1.76
C ASP A 225 14.50 -9.32 3.13
N VAL A 226 13.67 -9.58 4.16
CA VAL A 226 13.94 -9.10 5.53
C VAL A 226 15.22 -9.73 6.09
N ILE A 227 15.41 -11.03 5.88
CA ILE A 227 16.61 -11.74 6.32
C ILE A 227 17.85 -11.17 5.63
N GLU A 228 17.77 -10.91 4.33
CA GLU A 228 18.86 -10.32 3.56
C GLU A 228 19.19 -8.90 4.08
N GLU A 229 18.19 -8.02 4.20
CA GLU A 229 18.38 -6.64 4.64
C GLU A 229 18.93 -6.55 6.08
N GLU A 230 18.41 -7.36 7.00
CA GLU A 230 18.75 -7.25 8.42
C GLU A 230 20.01 -8.00 8.82
N TYR A 231 20.32 -9.13 8.18
CA TYR A 231 21.39 -10.03 8.62
C TYR A 231 22.48 -10.23 7.59
N TYR A 232 22.17 -10.15 6.29
CA TYR A 232 23.18 -10.35 5.25
C TYR A 232 23.90 -9.05 4.88
N LEU A 233 23.17 -7.92 4.78
CA LEU A 233 23.72 -6.64 4.33
C LEU A 233 24.25 -5.74 5.45
N LYS A 234 23.82 -5.90 6.70
CA LYS A 234 24.13 -4.96 7.79
C LYS A 234 25.43 -5.23 8.57
N ASP A 235 25.84 -6.49 8.77
CA ASP A 235 27.01 -6.79 9.62
C ASP A 235 27.69 -8.12 9.23
N ASP A 236 28.95 -8.05 8.78
CA ASP A 236 29.80 -9.21 8.44
C ASP A 236 30.01 -10.20 9.61
N ARG A 237 29.69 -9.82 10.86
CA ARG A 237 29.80 -10.68 12.04
C ARG A 237 28.56 -11.54 12.30
N PHE A 238 27.40 -11.13 11.76
CA PHE A 238 26.11 -11.83 11.89
C PHE A 238 25.59 -12.35 10.55
N THR A 239 26.45 -12.38 9.52
CA THR A 239 26.10 -12.84 8.17
C THR A 239 25.53 -14.25 8.18
N ILE A 240 24.29 -14.35 7.74
CA ILE A 240 23.66 -15.62 7.37
C ILE A 240 24.40 -16.20 6.16
N ALA A 241 24.56 -17.52 6.15
CA ALA A 241 25.20 -18.20 5.04
C ALA A 241 24.41 -17.94 3.73
N PRO A 242 25.08 -17.55 2.61
CA PRO A 242 24.40 -17.29 1.34
C PRO A 242 23.52 -18.46 0.87
N SER A 243 23.89 -19.69 1.23
CA SER A 243 23.11 -20.91 0.95
C SER A 243 21.67 -20.87 1.49
N ILE A 244 21.42 -20.20 2.62
CA ILE A 244 20.09 -20.09 3.22
C ILE A 244 19.19 -19.20 2.35
N LEU A 245 19.68 -18.02 1.97
CA LEU A 245 18.95 -17.09 1.10
C LEU A 245 18.75 -17.70 -0.29
N MET A 246 19.82 -18.26 -0.88
CA MET A 246 19.77 -18.98 -2.15
C MET A 246 18.66 -20.04 -2.13
N LYS A 247 18.61 -20.88 -1.09
CA LYS A 247 17.59 -21.93 -0.94
C LYS A 247 16.17 -21.35 -0.96
N GLN A 248 15.93 -20.26 -0.23
CA GLN A 248 14.60 -19.64 -0.14
C GLN A 248 14.15 -19.08 -1.49
N TYR A 249 14.96 -18.25 -2.14
CA TYR A 249 14.60 -17.67 -3.44
C TYR A 249 14.43 -18.73 -4.53
N LEU A 250 15.30 -19.74 -4.58
CA LEU A 250 15.13 -20.85 -5.54
C LEU A 250 13.82 -21.61 -5.28
N SER A 251 13.43 -21.83 -4.02
CA SER A 251 12.15 -22.50 -3.72
C SER A 251 10.95 -21.71 -4.24
N ILE A 252 11.01 -20.37 -4.19
CA ILE A 252 9.97 -19.48 -4.73
C ILE A 252 9.96 -19.56 -6.26
N ILE A 253 11.12 -19.45 -6.92
CA ILE A 253 11.23 -19.55 -8.38
C ILE A 253 10.70 -20.90 -8.88
N GLU A 254 11.08 -22.00 -8.22
CA GLU A 254 10.64 -23.35 -8.57
C GLU A 254 9.11 -23.47 -8.49
N ARG A 255 8.50 -22.92 -7.44
CA ARG A 255 7.04 -22.95 -7.24
C ARG A 255 6.31 -22.14 -8.32
N GLU A 256 6.70 -20.88 -8.49
CA GLU A 256 6.00 -19.94 -9.36
C GLU A 256 6.16 -20.27 -10.84
N VAL A 257 7.34 -20.77 -11.27
CA VAL A 257 7.55 -21.24 -12.64
C VAL A 257 6.74 -22.51 -12.92
N ASN A 258 6.63 -23.43 -11.95
CA ASN A 258 5.75 -24.59 -12.11
C ASN A 258 4.29 -24.17 -12.31
N GLU A 259 3.80 -23.17 -11.58
CA GLU A 259 2.45 -22.63 -11.78
C GLU A 259 2.28 -21.97 -13.14
N ILE A 260 3.25 -21.19 -13.61
CA ILE A 260 3.26 -20.62 -14.98
C ILE A 260 3.16 -21.73 -16.03
N ILE A 261 3.90 -22.83 -15.86
CA ILE A 261 3.79 -23.99 -16.75
C ILE A 261 2.36 -24.51 -16.75
N GLN A 262 1.74 -24.75 -15.60
CA GLN A 262 0.35 -25.24 -15.54
C GLN A 262 -0.64 -24.26 -16.20
N LEU A 263 -0.46 -22.94 -15.98
CA LEU A 263 -1.32 -21.90 -16.52
C LEU A 263 -1.12 -21.67 -18.03
N SER A 264 0.04 -22.06 -18.60
CA SER A 264 0.34 -21.85 -20.02
C SER A 264 -0.58 -22.60 -20.99
N GLY A 265 -1.35 -23.59 -20.51
CA GLY A 265 -2.33 -24.31 -21.30
C GLY A 265 -1.76 -25.15 -22.45
N LEU A 266 -0.44 -25.39 -22.49
CA LEU A 266 0.18 -26.17 -23.56
C LEU A 266 -0.24 -27.64 -23.49
N GLU A 267 -0.40 -28.26 -24.65
CA GLU A 267 -0.74 -29.68 -24.74
C GLU A 267 0.36 -30.57 -24.16
N ASN A 268 -0.06 -31.65 -23.49
CA ASN A 268 0.81 -32.66 -22.89
C ASN A 268 1.77 -32.11 -21.81
N ILE A 269 1.33 -31.13 -21.02
CA ILE A 269 2.03 -30.71 -19.81
C ILE A 269 1.81 -31.74 -18.68
N PRO A 270 2.86 -32.13 -17.93
CA PRO A 270 2.70 -32.93 -16.72
C PRO A 270 1.86 -32.19 -15.66
N LYS A 271 0.82 -32.83 -15.13
CA LYS A 271 -0.04 -32.24 -14.08
C LYS A 271 0.59 -32.19 -12.68
N LYS A 272 1.79 -32.74 -12.53
CA LYS A 272 2.53 -32.79 -11.25
C LYS A 272 3.57 -31.68 -11.22
N HIS A 273 3.95 -31.27 -10.01
CA HIS A 273 5.13 -30.44 -9.77
C HIS A 273 6.37 -31.09 -10.41
N LEU A 274 7.10 -30.32 -11.21
CA LEU A 274 8.35 -30.71 -11.83
C LEU A 274 9.51 -30.26 -10.96
N ASN A 275 10.48 -31.15 -10.76
CA ASN A 275 11.77 -30.75 -10.20
C ASN A 275 12.44 -29.72 -11.15
N TRP A 276 13.40 -28.97 -10.63
CA TRP A 276 14.09 -27.92 -11.37
C TRP A 276 14.66 -28.36 -12.73
N TYR A 277 15.23 -29.57 -12.82
CA TYR A 277 15.82 -30.07 -14.07
C TYR A 277 14.77 -30.27 -15.16
N ASP A 278 13.66 -30.93 -14.83
CA ASP A 278 12.56 -31.16 -15.76
C ASP A 278 11.86 -29.84 -16.12
N MET A 279 11.67 -28.97 -15.12
CA MET A 279 11.07 -27.65 -15.26
C MET A 279 11.85 -26.77 -16.25
N LYS A 280 13.17 -26.59 -16.06
CA LYS A 280 13.99 -25.72 -16.93
C LYS A 280 14.05 -26.22 -18.36
N ASN A 281 14.15 -27.55 -18.54
CA ASN A 281 14.21 -28.15 -19.87
C ASN A 281 12.87 -28.02 -20.60
N LEU A 282 11.74 -28.13 -19.88
CA LEU A 282 10.43 -27.92 -20.45
C LEU A 282 10.21 -26.45 -20.86
N VAL A 283 10.56 -25.50 -19.99
CA VAL A 283 10.49 -24.05 -20.26
C VAL A 283 11.25 -23.72 -21.55
N ARG A 284 12.49 -24.21 -21.67
CA ARG A 284 13.32 -24.02 -22.87
C ARG A 284 12.70 -24.67 -24.11
N LYS A 285 12.32 -25.96 -24.03
CA LYS A 285 11.80 -26.73 -25.17
C LYS A 285 10.49 -26.15 -25.71
N ARG A 286 9.63 -25.64 -24.82
CA ARG A 286 8.32 -25.10 -25.16
C ARG A 286 8.35 -23.59 -25.43
N GLY A 287 9.48 -22.92 -25.22
CA GLY A 287 9.60 -21.48 -25.41
C GLY A 287 8.75 -20.66 -24.43
N ILE A 288 8.52 -21.16 -23.22
CA ILE A 288 7.79 -20.42 -22.18
C ILE A 288 8.66 -19.24 -21.76
N ASN A 289 8.15 -18.02 -21.94
CA ASN A 289 8.89 -16.80 -21.66
C ASN A 289 8.03 -15.74 -20.96
N ILE A 290 8.70 -14.76 -20.36
CA ILE A 290 8.11 -13.61 -19.69
C ILE A 290 8.54 -12.37 -20.46
N ASP A 291 7.61 -11.73 -21.17
CA ASP A 291 7.94 -10.62 -22.08
C ASP A 291 8.35 -9.35 -21.35
N PHE A 292 7.95 -9.22 -20.08
CA PHE A 292 8.39 -8.15 -19.18
C PHE A 292 9.91 -8.16 -18.90
N LEU A 293 10.55 -9.34 -18.93
CA LEU A 293 11.95 -9.48 -18.55
C LEU A 293 12.90 -9.24 -19.73
N PRO A 294 14.09 -8.65 -19.50
CA PRO A 294 15.06 -8.35 -20.56
C PRO A 294 15.83 -9.60 -21.05
N TYR A 295 15.53 -10.78 -20.51
CA TYR A 295 16.19 -12.05 -20.80
C TYR A 295 15.15 -13.16 -20.97
N LYS A 296 15.56 -14.31 -21.53
CA LYS A 296 14.68 -15.48 -21.61
C LYS A 296 14.58 -16.19 -20.27
N LEU A 297 13.39 -16.62 -19.89
CA LEU A 297 13.15 -17.30 -18.60
C LEU A 297 14.05 -18.53 -18.39
N TYR A 298 14.44 -19.24 -19.45
CA TYR A 298 15.34 -20.39 -19.28
C TYR A 298 16.75 -19.98 -18.81
N GLU A 299 17.22 -18.77 -19.10
CA GLU A 299 18.57 -18.31 -18.75
C GLU A 299 18.83 -18.36 -17.23
N PRO A 300 18.04 -17.69 -16.37
CA PRO A 300 18.21 -17.83 -14.92
C PRO A 300 17.97 -19.26 -14.44
N LEU A 301 17.05 -20.00 -15.07
CA LEU A 301 16.79 -21.39 -14.66
C LEU A 301 17.99 -22.31 -14.92
N ASP A 302 18.77 -22.06 -15.96
CA ASP A 302 19.97 -22.82 -16.25
C ASP A 302 21.15 -22.39 -15.37
N GLU A 303 21.38 -21.09 -15.20
CA GLU A 303 22.47 -20.58 -14.36
C GLU A 303 22.30 -20.95 -12.88
N LEU A 304 21.06 -20.95 -12.39
CA LEU A 304 20.76 -21.22 -10.99
C LEU A 304 20.58 -22.72 -10.66
N TYR A 305 20.51 -23.60 -11.67
CA TYR A 305 20.25 -25.02 -11.48
C TYR A 305 21.27 -25.70 -10.57
N GLN A 306 22.56 -25.38 -10.76
CA GLN A 306 23.64 -25.96 -9.97
C GLN A 306 23.48 -25.68 -8.47
N PHE A 307 23.04 -24.46 -8.11
CA PHE A 307 22.88 -24.04 -6.73
C PHE A 307 21.64 -24.63 -6.08
N ARG A 308 20.61 -24.99 -6.86
CA ARG A 308 19.42 -25.67 -6.34
C ARG A 308 19.83 -27.00 -5.69
N ASN A 309 20.61 -27.82 -6.38
CA ASN A 309 20.99 -29.12 -5.83
C ASN A 309 21.89 -28.97 -4.60
N SER A 310 22.92 -28.12 -4.67
CA SER A 310 23.86 -27.91 -3.55
C SER A 310 23.19 -27.31 -2.31
N SER A 311 22.33 -26.30 -2.47
CA SER A 311 21.61 -25.68 -1.34
C SER A 311 20.64 -26.62 -0.61
N MET A 312 20.17 -27.68 -1.28
CA MET A 312 19.13 -28.56 -0.74
C MET A 312 19.68 -29.80 -0.05
N HIS A 313 20.92 -30.17 -0.35
CA HIS A 313 21.64 -31.24 0.34
C HIS A 313 22.52 -30.73 1.49
N GLY A 314 22.44 -29.42 1.81
CA GLY A 314 23.17 -28.81 2.91
C GLY A 314 24.66 -28.59 2.62
N GLU A 315 25.06 -28.61 1.35
CA GLU A 315 26.42 -28.26 0.95
C GLU A 315 26.65 -26.77 1.23
N THR A 316 27.71 -26.49 1.99
CA THR A 316 28.05 -25.16 2.51
C THR A 316 28.84 -24.28 1.54
N ASP A 317 29.11 -24.75 0.32
CA ASP A 317 30.06 -24.12 -0.60
C ASP A 317 29.45 -23.02 -1.48
N ILE A 318 28.26 -22.51 -1.15
CA ILE A 318 27.66 -21.36 -1.86
C ILE A 318 28.34 -20.08 -1.34
N SER A 319 29.18 -19.49 -2.19
CA SER A 319 29.91 -18.26 -1.93
C SER A 319 29.02 -17.01 -2.03
N LYS A 320 29.58 -15.84 -1.69
CA LYS A 320 28.89 -14.55 -1.92
C LYS A 320 28.76 -14.29 -3.43
N GLU A 321 29.80 -14.60 -4.20
CA GLU A 321 29.85 -14.47 -5.66
C GLU A 321 28.80 -15.37 -6.35
N ASP A 322 28.55 -16.57 -5.83
CA ASP A 322 27.47 -17.43 -6.32
C ASP A 322 26.10 -16.81 -6.07
N TYR A 323 25.90 -16.19 -4.90
CA TYR A 323 24.66 -15.51 -4.56
C TYR A 323 24.42 -14.25 -5.41
N GLU A 324 25.48 -13.54 -5.82
CA GLU A 324 25.38 -12.40 -6.73
C GLU A 324 24.73 -12.77 -8.08
N ILE A 325 24.87 -14.01 -8.54
CA ILE A 325 24.17 -14.51 -9.74
C ILE A 325 22.66 -14.47 -9.56
N LEU A 326 22.15 -14.89 -8.38
CA LEU A 326 20.73 -14.79 -8.07
C LEU A 326 20.30 -13.32 -7.94
N CYS A 327 21.10 -12.51 -7.23
CA CYS A 327 20.82 -11.09 -7.04
C CYS A 327 20.72 -10.33 -8.35
N LYS A 328 21.55 -10.66 -9.35
CA LYS A 328 21.44 -10.12 -10.72
C LYS A 328 20.01 -10.26 -11.25
N TYR A 329 19.42 -11.45 -11.18
CA TYR A 329 18.07 -11.70 -11.69
C TYR A 329 16.98 -11.09 -10.80
N LYS A 330 17.14 -11.17 -9.48
CA LYS A 330 16.23 -10.51 -8.53
C LYS A 330 16.14 -9.00 -8.80
N ASN A 331 17.29 -8.35 -8.95
CA ASN A 331 17.41 -6.91 -9.20
C ASN A 331 16.95 -6.50 -10.60
N GLN A 332 16.85 -7.45 -11.53
CA GLN A 332 16.20 -7.29 -12.82
C GLN A 332 14.69 -7.62 -12.78
N GLU A 333 14.10 -7.50 -11.59
CA GLU A 333 12.66 -7.65 -11.32
C GLU A 333 12.08 -9.04 -11.66
N LEU A 334 12.86 -10.13 -11.48
CA LEU A 334 12.40 -11.50 -11.75
C LEU A 334 11.03 -11.82 -11.12
N PHE A 335 10.84 -11.54 -9.83
CA PHE A 335 9.60 -11.85 -9.12
C PHE A 335 8.40 -11.04 -9.62
N LYS A 336 8.63 -9.78 -10.04
CA LYS A 336 7.63 -8.95 -10.71
C LYS A 336 7.26 -9.55 -12.07
N GLY A 337 8.26 -9.97 -12.86
CA GLY A 337 8.04 -10.65 -14.12
C GLY A 337 7.21 -11.92 -13.98
N LEU A 338 7.50 -12.74 -12.95
CA LEU A 338 6.71 -13.95 -12.63
C LEU A 338 5.26 -13.59 -12.27
N SER A 339 5.06 -12.58 -11.42
CA SER A 339 3.74 -12.06 -11.06
C SER A 339 2.94 -11.63 -12.29
N ILE A 340 3.53 -10.76 -13.12
CA ILE A 340 2.91 -10.24 -14.35
C ILE A 340 2.52 -11.40 -15.27
N LYS A 341 3.43 -12.36 -15.50
CA LYS A 341 3.14 -13.47 -16.40
C LYS A 341 1.96 -14.31 -15.93
N LYS A 342 1.84 -14.53 -14.62
CA LYS A 342 0.71 -15.28 -14.05
C LYS A 342 -0.61 -14.55 -14.25
N LEU A 343 -0.65 -13.23 -14.00
CA LEU A 343 -1.84 -12.41 -14.23
C LEU A 343 -2.29 -12.45 -15.70
N GLU A 344 -1.35 -12.38 -16.65
CA GLU A 344 -1.62 -12.51 -18.08
C GLU A 344 -2.23 -13.87 -18.42
N LEU A 345 -1.61 -14.96 -17.95
CA LEU A 345 -2.07 -16.32 -18.25
C LEU A 345 -3.43 -16.64 -17.61
N SER A 346 -3.72 -16.06 -16.44
CA SER A 346 -5.00 -16.21 -15.76
C SER A 346 -6.07 -15.21 -16.24
N ASN A 347 -5.77 -14.34 -17.21
CA ASN A 347 -6.63 -13.25 -17.67
C ASN A 347 -7.21 -12.43 -16.50
N THR A 348 -6.41 -12.21 -15.45
CA THR A 348 -6.85 -11.52 -14.24
C THR A 348 -6.67 -10.01 -14.40
N ILE A 349 -7.77 -9.28 -14.36
CA ILE A 349 -7.79 -7.81 -14.43
C ILE A 349 -7.82 -7.23 -13.02
N LEU A 350 -6.91 -6.30 -12.74
CA LEU A 350 -6.77 -5.67 -11.44
C LEU A 350 -7.51 -4.34 -11.39
N HIS A 351 -8.78 -4.39 -10.99
CA HIS A 351 -9.62 -3.20 -10.84
C HIS A 351 -9.21 -2.34 -9.61
N PRO A 352 -9.36 -1.01 -9.70
CA PRO A 352 -9.74 -0.27 -10.92
C PRO A 352 -8.60 -0.30 -11.95
N THR A 353 -8.89 -0.30 -13.25
CA THR A 353 -7.83 -0.23 -14.27
C THR A 353 -7.29 1.19 -14.41
N VAL A 354 -6.13 1.37 -15.06
CA VAL A 354 -5.60 2.71 -15.37
C VAL A 354 -6.60 3.52 -16.20
N ASP A 355 -7.29 2.87 -17.14
CA ASP A 355 -8.33 3.50 -17.96
C ASP A 355 -9.57 3.88 -17.16
N GLU A 356 -10.01 3.04 -16.22
CA GLU A 356 -11.10 3.36 -15.30
C GLU A 356 -10.74 4.58 -14.44
N ILE A 357 -9.54 4.60 -13.85
CA ILE A 357 -9.03 5.74 -13.08
C ILE A 357 -9.03 7.01 -13.94
N ALA A 358 -8.47 6.94 -15.16
CA ALA A 358 -8.43 8.07 -16.10
C ALA A 358 -9.83 8.65 -16.37
N ASN A 359 -10.83 7.77 -16.56
CA ASN A 359 -12.22 8.18 -16.73
C ASN A 359 -12.78 8.84 -15.46
N PHE A 360 -12.49 8.30 -14.27
CA PHE A 360 -12.98 8.85 -13.00
C PHE A 360 -12.40 10.23 -12.69
N ILE A 361 -11.13 10.47 -13.03
CA ILE A 361 -10.48 11.77 -12.78
C ILE A 361 -10.75 12.80 -13.88
N GLY A 362 -11.28 12.37 -15.04
CA GLY A 362 -11.64 13.23 -16.16
C GLY A 362 -10.49 13.49 -17.15
N LEU A 363 -9.53 12.57 -17.27
CA LEU A 363 -8.50 12.66 -18.30
C LEU A 363 -9.08 12.29 -19.67
N PRO A 364 -8.65 12.95 -20.77
CA PRO A 364 -9.08 12.60 -22.10
C PRO A 364 -8.64 11.17 -22.44
N LYS A 365 -9.56 10.37 -23.00
CA LYS A 365 -9.24 9.04 -23.51
C LYS A 365 -8.15 9.15 -24.58
N LYS A 366 -7.13 8.30 -24.52
CA LYS A 366 -6.20 8.17 -25.65
C LYS A 366 -7.01 7.75 -26.89
N PRO A 367 -6.81 8.42 -28.04
CA PRO A 367 -7.55 8.15 -29.27
C PRO A 367 -7.30 6.75 -29.81
#